data_AF-A0A1Z5TE45-F1
#
_entry.id   AF-A0A1Z5TE45-F1
#
_cell.length_a   1.000
_cell.length_b   1.000
_cell.length_c   1.000
_cell.angle_alpha   90.00
_cell.angle_beta   90.00
_cell.angle_gamma   90.00
#
_symmetry.space_group_name_H-M   'P 1'
#
loop_
_entity.id
_entity.type
_entity.pdbx_description
1 polymer ?
#
loop_
_entity_poly.entity_id
_entity_poly.type
_entity_poly.pdbx_seq_one_letter_code
_entity_poly.pdbx_strand_id
1 'polypeptide(L)' 'MSLWTSYRALSTRTRMLIGGGIMTYAVAGMFLSDKAEQFFGFEPTDQDRKRLQDSIPKIHAVDREK' A
#
# COMPACT_ATOMS: atom_id res chain seq x y z
N MET A 1 -13.05 30.13 6.36
CA MET A 1 -11.60 29.91 6.15
C MET A 1 -11.40 28.52 5.59
N SER A 2 -10.63 28.36 4.51
CA SER A 2 -10.31 27.03 3.97
C SER A 2 -9.27 26.35 4.86
N LEU A 3 -9.36 25.02 5.00
CA LEU A 3 -8.35 24.19 5.67
C LEU A 3 -6.94 24.44 5.09
N TRP A 4 -6.86 24.74 3.79
CA TRP A 4 -5.61 25.09 3.12
C TRP A 4 -5.01 26.39 3.64
N THR A 5 -5.84 27.41 3.85
CA THR A 5 -5.42 28.70 4.40
C THR A 5 -4.94 28.53 5.84
N SER A 6 -5.65 27.73 6.65
CA SER A 6 -5.25 27.39 8.01
C SER A 6 -3.91 26.66 8.04
N TYR A 7 -3.71 25.64 7.19
CA TYR A 7 -2.45 24.89 7.09
C TYR A 7 -1.26 25.80 6.72
N ARG A 8 -1.47 26.73 5.77
CA ARG A 8 -0.47 27.72 5.36
C ARG A 8 -0.25 28.85 6.38
N ALA A 9 -1.07 28.95 7.42
CA ALA A 9 -0.84 29.89 8.53
C ALA A 9 0.04 29.29 9.65
N LEU A 10 0.21 27.96 9.71
CA LEU A 10 1.06 27.31 10.71
C LEU A 10 2.56 27.58 10.48
N SER A 11 3.35 27.52 11.56
CA SER A 11 4.82 27.59 11.47
C SER A 11 5.41 26.41 10.70
N THR A 12 6.56 26.61 10.04
CA THR A 12 7.27 25.57 9.28
C THR A 12 7.55 24.32 10.12
N ARG A 13 7.91 24.50 11.40
CA ARG A 13 8.18 23.40 12.33
C ARG A 13 6.92 22.57 12.60
N THR A 14 5.77 23.22 12.78
CA THR A 14 4.51 22.51 13.01
C THR A 14 4.08 21.74 11.77
N ARG A 15 4.26 22.29 10.57
CA ARG A 15 3.99 21.55 9.32
C ARG A 15 4.86 20.31 9.17
N MET A 16 6.16 20.43 9.50
CA MET A 16 7.09 19.30 9.51
C MET A 16 6.67 18.20 10.49
N LEU A 17 6.21 18.58 11.70
CA LEU A 17 5.69 17.63 12.68
C LEU A 17 4.41 16.93 12.19
N ILE A 18 3.47 17.68 11.61
CA ILE A 18 2.25 17.10 11.05
C ILE A 18 2.58 16.13 9.91
N GLY A 19 3.41 16.56 8.95
CA GLY A 19 3.85 15.72 7.84
C GLY A 19 4.60 14.48 8.33
N GLY A 20 5.54 14.63 9.25
CA GLY A 20 6.28 13.52 9.85
C GLY A 20 5.36 12.55 10.60
N GLY A 21 4.37 13.06 11.33
CA GLY A 21 3.36 12.25 12.01
C GLY A 21 2.53 11.41 11.05
N ILE A 22 2.04 12.02 9.95
CA ILE A 22 1.30 11.30 8.91
C ILE A 22 2.17 10.22 8.27
N MET A 23 3.42 10.54 7.92
CA MET A 23 4.34 9.56 7.33
C MET A 23 4.64 8.42 8.30
N THR A 24 4.86 8.72 9.58
CA THR A 24 5.12 7.71 10.61
C THR A 24 3.91 6.80 10.81
N TYR A 25 2.70 7.37 10.83
CA TYR A 25 1.46 6.62 10.92
C TYR A 25 1.26 5.71 9.70
N ALA A 26 1.53 6.20 8.49
CA ALA A 26 1.44 5.41 7.27
C ALA A 26 2.43 4.23 7.28
N VAL A 27 3.68 4.47 7.67
CA VAL A 27 4.70 3.41 7.80
C VAL A 27 4.29 2.39 8.87
N ALA A 28 3.80 2.85 10.02
CA ALA A 28 3.28 1.96 11.05
C ALA A 28 2.12 1.12 10.51
N GLY A 29 1.15 1.71 9.81
CA GLY A 29 0.06 1.00 9.17
C GLY A 29 0.51 -0.06 8.16
N MET A 30 1.55 0.24 7.38
CA MET A 30 2.13 -0.72 6.43
C MET A 30 2.78 -1.91 7.16
N PHE A 31 3.53 -1.65 8.24
CA PHE A 31 4.11 -2.72 9.08
C PHE A 31 3.06 -3.54 9.83
N LEU A 32 1.96 -2.92 10.22
CA LEU A 32 0.84 -3.62 10.82
C LEU A 32 0.02 -4.40 9.78
N SER A 33 0.17 -4.16 8.48
CA SER A 33 -0.59 -4.86 7.43
C SER A 33 -0.36 -6.36 7.48
N ASP A 34 0.91 -6.80 7.54
CA ASP A 34 1.25 -8.23 7.60
C ASP A 34 0.71 -8.90 8.89
N LYS A 35 0.75 -8.17 10.01
CA LYS A 35 0.21 -8.62 11.30
C LYS A 35 -1.31 -8.64 11.32
N ALA A 36 -1.95 -7.69 10.64
CA ALA A 36 -3.38 -7.61 10.49
C ALA A 36 -3.87 -8.75 9.59
N GLU A 37 -3.20 -9.05 8.48
CA GLU A 37 -3.52 -10.19 7.61
C GLU A 37 -3.51 -11.51 8.38
N GLN A 38 -2.52 -11.72 9.26
CA GLN A 38 -2.47 -12.87 10.16
C GLN A 38 -3.63 -12.87 11.18
N PHE A 39 -3.91 -11.73 11.82
CA PHE A 39 -4.98 -11.62 12.82
C PHE A 39 -6.39 -11.78 12.21
N PHE A 40 -6.61 -11.22 11.03
CA PHE A 40 -7.87 -11.31 10.29
C PHE A 40 -8.02 -12.64 9.54
N GLY A 41 -7.01 -13.51 9.56
CA GLY A 41 -7.06 -14.83 8.90
C GLY A 41 -7.02 -14.75 7.38
N PHE A 42 -6.50 -13.66 6.82
CA PHE A 42 -6.27 -13.49 5.38
C PHE A 42 -4.90 -14.03 4.93
N GLU A 43 -4.21 -14.78 5.78
CA GLU A 43 -2.96 -15.44 5.41
C GLU A 43 -3.22 -16.38 4.22
N PRO A 44 -2.61 -16.13 3.04
CA PRO A 44 -2.92 -16.90 1.85
C PRO A 44 -2.49 -18.35 2.04
N THR A 45 -3.46 -19.25 2.05
CA THR A 45 -3.21 -20.69 2.20
C THR A 45 -2.50 -21.25 0.96
N ASP A 46 -1.83 -22.41 1.10
CA ASP A 46 -1.17 -23.07 -0.03
C ASP A 46 -2.13 -23.39 -1.20
N GLN A 47 -3.43 -23.52 -0.93
CA GLN A 47 -4.45 -23.68 -1.96
C GLN A 47 -4.66 -22.41 -2.79
N ASP A 48 -4.61 -21.23 -2.16
CA ASP A 48 -4.83 -19.97 -2.87
C ASP A 48 -3.65 -19.63 -3.78
N ARG A 49 -2.43 -19.99 -3.38
CA ARG A 49 -1.24 -19.91 -4.24
C ARG A 49 -1.36 -20.80 -5.48
N LYS A 50 -1.92 -22.00 -5.34
CA LYS A 50 -2.16 -22.92 -6.47
C LYS A 50 -3.23 -22.38 -7.42
N ARG A 51 -4.36 -21.91 -6.89
CA ARG A 51 -5.41 -21.27 -7.71
C ARG A 51 -4.89 -20.06 -8.47
N LEU A 52 -4.06 -19.23 -7.83
CA LEU A 52 -3.41 -18.10 -8.50
C LEU A 52 -2.52 -18.59 -9.65
N GLN A 53 -1.64 -19.58 -9.42
CA GLN A 53 -0.79 -20.13 -10.48
C GLN A 53 -1.59 -20.70 -11.66
N ASP A 54 -2.68 -21.40 -11.37
CA ASP A 54 -3.55 -21.98 -12.40
C ASP A 54 -4.32 -20.90 -13.19
N SER A 55 -4.59 -19.75 -12.56
CA SER A 55 -5.30 -18.62 -13.18
C SER A 55 -4.42 -17.65 -13.96
N ILE A 56 -3.09 -17.76 -13.84
CA ILE A 56 -2.16 -16.88 -14.58
C ILE A 56 -2.13 -17.33 -16.07
N PRO A 57 -2.51 -16.45 -17.01
CA PRO A 57 -2.47 -16.78 -18.42
C PRO A 57 -1.03 -16.89 -18.91
N LYS A 58 -0.70 -18.00 -19.60
CA LYS A 58 0.59 -18.16 -20.27
C LYS A 58 0.61 -17.35 -21.55
N ILE A 59 1.39 -16.26 -21.56
CA ILE A 59 1.59 -15.43 -22.74
C ILE A 59 2.63 -16.10 -23.63
N HIS A 60 2.22 -16.52 -24.81
CA HIS A 60 3.13 -16.96 -25.86
C HIS A 60 3.35 -15.81 -26.84
N ALA A 61 4.56 -15.25 -26.84
CA ALA A 61 4.96 -14.29 -27.87
C ALA A 61 5.20 -15.06 -29.17
N VAL A 62 4.52 -14.64 -30.25
CA VAL A 62 4.75 -15.17 -31.60
C VAL A 62 5.44 -14.06 -32.40
N ASP A 63 6.63 -14.34 -32.89
CA ASP A 63 7.33 -13.43 -33.79
C ASP A 63 6.58 -13.33 -35.12
N ARG A 64 6.32 -12.10 -35.57
CA ARG A 64 5.73 -11.86 -36.89
C ARG A 64 6.82 -11.98 -37.95
N GLU A 65 6.65 -12.92 -38.87
CA GLU A 65 7.45 -12.97 -40.09
C GLU A 65 7.21 -11.70 -40.93
N LYS A 66 8.30 -11.14 -41.45
CA LYS A 66 8.35 -9.90 -42.24
C LYS A 66 7.79 -10.07 -43.64
#